data_AF-A0A0C3BUT4-F1
#
_entry.id   AF-A0A0C3BUT4-F1
#
_cell.length_a   1.000
_cell.length_b   1.000
_cell.length_c   1.000
_cell.angle_alpha   90.00
_cell.angle_beta   90.00
_cell.angle_gamma   90.00
#
_symmetry.space_group_name_H-M   'P 1'
#
loop_
_entity.id
_entity.type
_entity.pdbx_description
1 polymer ?
#
loop_
_entity_poly.entity_id
_entity_poly.type
_entity_poly.pdbx_seq_one_letter_code
_entity_poly.pdbx_strand_id
1 'polypeptide(L)'
;MHEEFTDSDRNCICFIGSKIYFIQTCRIYYTSYDLQWQCDTINPRTHQDIMVWSPATEEGAEPYWYARVLGVYHVNVWAKNSTIPGTRNARCMDFLWVHWFGEEPHYRSGSRQACLPKIGFVESTDDFAFSFLDPASLVRGCHLIPAFSAG
;
A
#
# COMPACT_ATOMS: atom_id res chain seq x y z
N MET A 1 -4.75 -3.74 17.29
CA MET A 1 -5.97 -2.92 17.46
C MET A 1 -5.71 -1.59 16.77
N HIS A 2 -6.35 -1.33 15.64
CA HIS A 2 -6.48 0.05 15.19
C HIS A 2 -7.55 0.69 16.06
N GLU A 3 -7.21 1.75 16.80
CA GLU A 3 -8.21 2.55 17.50
C GLU A 3 -9.17 3.11 16.44
N GLU A 4 -10.47 2.83 16.59
CA GLU A 4 -11.46 3.43 15.72
C GLU A 4 -11.49 4.93 15.99
N PHE A 5 -11.07 5.71 14.99
CA PHE A 5 -11.17 7.16 15.07
C PHE A 5 -12.63 7.58 15.17
N THR A 6 -12.95 8.41 16.16
CA THR A 6 -14.31 8.93 16.32
C THR A 6 -14.63 9.92 15.21
N ASP A 7 -15.91 10.17 14.96
CA ASP A 7 -16.32 11.19 13.97
C ASP A 7 -15.80 12.59 14.35
N SER A 8 -15.70 12.88 15.65
CA SER A 8 -15.08 14.11 16.15
C SER A 8 -13.61 14.23 15.75
N ASP A 9 -12.85 13.13 15.82
CA ASP A 9 -11.44 13.09 15.41
C ASP A 9 -11.29 13.32 13.90
N ARG A 10 -12.14 12.64 13.10
CA ARG A 10 -12.15 12.79 11.64
C ARG A 10 -12.50 14.23 11.22
N ASN A 11 -13.50 14.83 11.87
CA ASN A 11 -13.94 16.20 11.63
C ASN A 11 -12.91 17.28 12.02
N CYS A 12 -11.86 16.90 12.76
CA CYS A 12 -10.75 17.80 13.07
C CYS A 12 -9.77 17.98 11.91
N ILE A 13 -9.78 17.12 10.89
CA ILE A 13 -8.92 17.20 9.72
C ILE A 13 -9.58 18.07 8.66
N CYS A 14 -8.84 19.03 8.10
CA CYS A 14 -9.33 19.92 7.06
C CYS A 14 -8.42 19.89 5.84
N PHE A 15 -9.03 19.64 4.67
CA PHE A 15 -8.33 19.69 3.39
C PHE A 15 -8.19 21.14 2.94
N ILE A 16 -6.96 21.58 2.74
CA ILE A 16 -6.66 22.94 2.32
C ILE A 16 -7.14 23.10 0.88
N GLY A 17 -8.10 24.02 0.71
CA GLY A 17 -8.73 24.28 -0.59
C GLY A 17 -9.70 23.19 -1.04
N SER A 18 -10.05 22.22 -0.19
CA SER A 18 -10.94 21.09 -0.53
C SER A 18 -10.51 20.33 -1.79
N LYS A 19 -9.20 20.13 -1.95
CA LYS A 19 -8.59 19.52 -3.14
C LYS A 19 -7.74 18.31 -2.77
N ILE A 20 -7.84 17.27 -3.59
CA ILE A 20 -6.92 16.14 -3.63
C ILE A 20 -6.22 16.22 -4.98
N TYR A 21 -4.89 16.05 -4.97
CA TYR A 21 -4.07 16.13 -6.17
C TYR A 21 -3.63 14.72 -6.57
N PHE A 22 -3.73 14.42 -7.86
CA PHE A 22 -3.18 13.21 -8.46
C PHE A 22 -1.72 13.46 -8.87
N ILE A 23 -0.83 12.54 -8.54
CA ILE A 23 0.59 12.58 -8.89
C ILE A 23 0.93 11.43 -9.81
N GLN A 24 1.94 11.61 -10.66
CA GLN A 24 2.35 10.59 -11.62
C GLN A 24 3.14 9.44 -10.97
N THR A 25 3.97 9.73 -9.98
CA THR A 25 4.87 8.75 -9.38
C THR A 25 5.05 8.96 -7.88
N CYS A 26 5.37 7.88 -7.18
CA CYS A 26 5.81 7.87 -5.78
C CYS A 26 7.20 7.24 -5.70
N ARG A 27 8.10 7.78 -4.87
CA ARG A 27 9.43 7.19 -4.63
C ARG A 27 9.49 6.66 -3.21
N ILE A 28 9.91 5.41 -3.07
CA ILE A 28 10.19 4.80 -1.79
C ILE A 28 11.68 4.48 -1.68
N TYR A 29 12.22 4.61 -0.47
CA TYR A 29 13.62 4.33 -0.18
C TYR A 29 13.70 3.10 0.71
N TYR A 30 14.60 2.19 0.40
CA TYR A 30 14.82 0.98 1.18
C TYR A 30 16.30 0.64 1.22
N THR A 31 16.70 -0.10 2.26
CA THR A 31 18.05 -0.62 2.38
C THR A 31 18.12 -1.99 1.69
N SER A 32 19.02 -2.14 0.72
CA SER A 32 19.28 -3.42 0.06
C SER A 32 20.03 -4.37 0.99
N TYR A 33 20.12 -5.65 0.60
CA TYR A 33 20.84 -6.67 1.37
C TYR A 33 22.32 -6.32 1.59
N ASP A 34 22.93 -5.62 0.63
CA ASP A 34 24.32 -5.17 0.70
C ASP A 34 24.49 -3.89 1.57
N LEU A 35 23.47 -3.55 2.36
CA LEU A 35 23.39 -2.36 3.21
C LEU A 35 23.48 -1.04 2.43
N GLN A 36 23.13 -1.06 1.14
CA GLN A 36 23.11 0.13 0.30
C GLN A 36 21.72 0.74 0.27
N TRP A 37 21.65 2.07 0.23
CA TRP A 37 20.38 2.76 0.03
C TRP A 37 19.98 2.67 -1.44
N GLN A 38 18.79 2.12 -1.68
CA GLN A 38 18.16 2.05 -2.99
C GLN A 38 16.80 2.72 -2.96
N CYS A 39 16.22 2.94 -4.14
CA CYS A 39 14.88 3.48 -4.27
C CYS A 39 14.12 2.81 -5.40
N ASP A 40 12.83 2.60 -5.17
CA ASP A 40 11.87 2.22 -6.21
C ASP A 40 11.00 3.42 -6.57
N THR A 41 10.69 3.54 -7.87
CA THR A 41 9.71 4.52 -8.36
C THR A 41 8.44 3.79 -8.76
N ILE A 42 7.39 4.00 -7.99
CA ILE A 42 6.07 3.48 -8.24
C ILE A 42 5.40 4.38 -9.26
N ASN A 43 4.93 3.79 -10.35
CA ASN A 43 4.20 4.47 -11.40
C ASN A 43 2.95 3.64 -11.71
N PRO A 44 1.74 4.15 -11.43
CA PRO A 44 0.48 3.45 -11.71
C PRO A 44 0.27 3.03 -13.16
N ARG A 45 1.11 3.47 -14.11
CA ARG A 45 1.08 3.02 -15.51
C ARG A 45 2.05 1.90 -15.82
N THR A 46 3.27 1.91 -15.26
CA THR A 46 4.35 1.02 -15.72
C THR A 46 4.94 0.13 -14.62
N HIS A 47 4.94 0.58 -13.37
CA HIS A 47 5.51 -0.13 -12.21
C HIS A 47 4.54 0.02 -11.04
N GLN A 48 3.43 -0.71 -11.14
CA GLN A 48 2.24 -0.51 -10.33
C GLN A 48 2.23 -1.41 -9.09
N ASP A 49 2.91 -2.55 -9.17
CA ASP A 49 2.84 -3.59 -8.15
C ASP A 49 3.79 -3.28 -6.99
N ILE A 50 3.29 -3.44 -5.77
CA ILE A 50 3.97 -3.11 -4.53
C ILE A 50 3.89 -4.27 -3.55
N MET A 51 4.81 -4.27 -2.60
CA MET A 51 4.90 -5.23 -1.50
C MET A 51 4.83 -4.49 -0.17
N VAL A 52 4.02 -5.00 0.75
CA VAL A 52 3.87 -4.50 2.12
C VAL A 52 4.03 -5.64 3.11
N TRP A 53 4.32 -5.31 4.38
CA TRP A 53 4.32 -6.31 5.44
C TRP A 53 2.92 -6.86 5.69
N SER A 54 2.81 -8.19 5.72
CA SER A 54 1.60 -8.85 6.17
C SER A 54 1.41 -8.62 7.67
N PRO A 55 0.18 -8.34 8.15
CA PRO A 55 -0.12 -8.28 9.57
C PRO A 55 -0.16 -9.67 10.23
N ALA A 56 -0.17 -10.76 9.45
CA ALA A 56 -0.25 -12.11 9.98
C ALA A 56 1.04 -12.48 10.73
N THR A 57 0.88 -12.93 11.99
CA THR A 57 1.99 -13.33 12.87
C THR A 57 2.03 -14.85 13.10
N GLU A 58 1.15 -15.60 12.43
CA GLU A 58 1.05 -17.05 12.58
C GLU A 58 2.22 -17.78 11.92
N GLU A 59 2.59 -18.94 12.46
CA GLU A 59 3.69 -19.74 11.93
C GLU A 59 3.33 -20.30 10.54
N GLY A 60 4.11 -19.91 9.53
CA GLY A 60 3.86 -20.27 8.13
C GLY A 60 2.94 -19.33 7.38
N ALA A 61 2.51 -18.20 7.98
CA ALA A 61 1.80 -17.15 7.27
C ALA A 61 2.69 -16.46 6.22
N GLU A 62 2.08 -16.02 5.11
CA GLU A 62 2.79 -15.26 4.09
C GLU A 62 3.28 -13.93 4.71
N PRO A 63 4.61 -13.66 4.71
CA PRO A 63 5.18 -12.49 5.38
C PRO A 63 4.86 -11.17 4.67
N TYR A 64 4.44 -11.23 3.40
CA TYR A 64 4.20 -10.06 2.57
C TYR A 64 2.82 -10.10 1.94
N TRP A 65 2.14 -8.95 1.91
CA TRP A 65 1.01 -8.76 1.01
C TRP A 65 1.44 -7.97 -0.21
N TYR A 66 0.69 -8.17 -1.28
CA TYR A 66 0.93 -7.54 -2.56
C TYR A 66 -0.29 -6.74 -2.96
N ALA A 67 -0.07 -5.61 -3.61
CA ALA A 67 -1.15 -4.82 -4.18
C ALA A 67 -0.72 -4.16 -5.48
N ARG A 68 -1.69 -3.81 -6.31
CA ARG A 68 -1.51 -2.97 -7.49
C ARG A 68 -1.94 -1.55 -7.18
N VAL A 69 -1.05 -0.59 -7.34
CA VAL A 69 -1.33 0.83 -7.18
C VAL A 69 -2.13 1.34 -8.38
N LEU A 70 -3.35 1.80 -8.11
CA LEU A 70 -4.25 2.41 -9.08
C LEU A 70 -4.01 3.91 -9.23
N GLY A 71 -3.58 4.57 -8.15
CA GLY A 71 -3.29 6.00 -8.16
C GLY A 71 -2.41 6.45 -7.00
N VAL A 72 -1.62 7.49 -7.26
CA VAL A 72 -0.82 8.20 -6.26
C VAL A 72 -1.46 9.57 -6.03
N TYR A 73 -1.69 9.92 -4.77
CA TYR A 73 -2.35 11.16 -4.41
C TYR A 73 -1.57 11.89 -3.32
N HIS A 74 -1.71 13.22 -3.31
CA HIS A 74 -1.37 14.01 -2.13
C HIS A 74 -2.49 14.98 -1.78
N VAL A 75 -2.54 15.34 -0.50
CA VAL A 75 -3.47 16.31 0.04
C VAL A 75 -2.75 17.20 1.03
N ASN A 76 -3.01 18.50 0.97
CA ASN A 76 -2.55 19.43 2.00
C ASN A 76 -3.61 19.48 3.10
N VAL A 77 -3.25 19.07 4.31
CA VAL A 77 -4.15 19.02 5.47
C VAL A 77 -3.65 19.89 6.59
N TRP A 78 -4.56 20.37 7.42
CA TRP A 78 -4.23 20.87 8.75
C TRP A 78 -5.25 20.37 9.76
N ALA A 79 -4.81 20.20 11.00
CA ALA A 79 -5.66 19.75 12.09
C ALA A 79 -6.13 20.93 12.94
N LYS A 80 -7.43 20.94 13.27
CA LYS A 80 -8.05 21.87 14.22
C LYS A 80 -7.73 21.54 15.68
N ASN A 81 -7.49 20.26 15.98
CA ASN A 81 -7.27 19.77 17.33
C ASN A 81 -5.87 20.16 17.85
N SER A 82 -5.82 20.83 19.00
CA SER A 82 -4.59 21.23 19.69
C SER A 82 -3.77 20.07 20.27
N THR A 83 -4.37 18.88 20.39
CA THR A 83 -3.67 17.67 20.85
C THR A 83 -2.72 17.11 19.78
N ILE A 84 -2.91 17.47 18.50
CA ILE A 84 -2.02 17.06 17.42
C ILE A 84 -0.84 18.04 17.34
N PRO A 85 0.42 17.58 17.52
CA PRO A 85 1.61 18.44 17.48
C PRO A 85 1.68 19.20 16.15
N GLY A 86 1.93 20.51 16.19
CA GLY A 86 2.01 21.36 14.98
C GLY A 86 0.66 21.91 14.50
N THR A 87 -0.30 22.07 15.43
CA THR A 87 -1.62 22.65 15.19
C THR A 87 -1.54 23.93 14.35
N ARG A 88 -2.36 24.01 13.28
CA ARG A 88 -2.40 25.08 12.26
C ARG A 88 -1.29 25.12 11.20
N ASN A 89 -0.30 24.23 11.23
CA ASN A 89 0.63 24.10 10.10
C ASN A 89 0.05 23.16 9.04
N ALA A 90 0.07 23.60 7.79
CA ALA A 90 -0.25 22.78 6.64
C ALA A 90 0.76 21.63 6.53
N ARG A 91 0.28 20.40 6.36
CA ARG A 91 1.09 19.21 6.08
C ARG A 91 0.66 18.63 4.74
N CYS A 92 1.64 18.32 3.89
CA CYS A 92 1.40 17.49 2.72
C CYS A 92 1.37 16.03 3.18
N MET A 93 0.29 15.32 2.88
CA MET A 93 0.15 13.89 3.12
C MET A 93 0.00 13.18 1.78
N ASP A 94 0.87 12.21 1.55
CA ASP A 94 0.84 11.36 0.38
C ASP A 94 0.14 10.05 0.73
N PHE A 95 -0.67 9.54 -0.19
CA PHE A 95 -1.35 8.25 -0.03
C PHE A 95 -1.57 7.58 -1.37
N LEU A 96 -1.61 6.25 -1.35
CA LEU A 96 -1.76 5.40 -2.52
C LEU A 96 -3.15 4.77 -2.49
N TRP A 97 -3.84 4.73 -3.62
CA TRP A 97 -5.05 3.91 -3.78
C TRP A 97 -4.66 2.60 -4.47
N VAL A 98 -5.02 1.48 -3.86
CA VAL A 98 -4.52 0.17 -4.28
C VAL A 98 -5.63 -0.87 -4.40
N HIS A 99 -5.38 -1.89 -5.22
CA HIS A 99 -6.19 -3.09 -5.36
C HIS A 99 -5.35 -4.29 -4.89
N TRP A 100 -5.84 -5.01 -3.87
CA TRP A 100 -5.11 -6.11 -3.25
C TRP A 100 -5.03 -7.35 -4.12
N PHE A 101 -3.92 -8.07 -3.97
CA PHE A 101 -3.79 -9.44 -4.43
C PHE A 101 -4.03 -10.41 -3.27
N GLY A 102 -4.80 -11.46 -3.52
CA GLY A 102 -5.01 -12.60 -2.64
C GLY A 102 -4.22 -13.82 -3.10
N GLU A 103 -4.05 -14.78 -2.19
CA GLU A 103 -3.49 -16.08 -2.52
C GLU A 103 -4.41 -16.83 -3.50
N GLU A 104 -3.82 -17.55 -4.45
CA GLU A 104 -4.59 -18.42 -5.34
C GLU A 104 -5.18 -19.60 -4.56
N PRO A 105 -6.51 -19.78 -4.52
CA PRO A 105 -7.13 -20.90 -3.82
C PRO A 105 -6.61 -22.24 -4.31
N HIS A 106 -6.33 -23.16 -3.38
CA HIS A 106 -5.85 -24.51 -3.66
C HIS A 106 -4.48 -24.62 -4.34
N TYR A 107 -3.76 -23.51 -4.53
CA TYR A 107 -2.39 -23.54 -5.05
C TYR A 107 -1.39 -23.81 -3.92
N ARG A 108 -0.48 -24.76 -4.14
CA ARG A 108 0.61 -25.07 -3.19
C ARG A 108 1.92 -24.55 -3.75
N SER A 109 2.42 -23.47 -3.17
CA SER A 109 3.73 -22.89 -3.45
C SER A 109 4.78 -23.35 -2.43
N GLY A 110 6.04 -23.02 -2.71
CA GLY A 110 7.13 -23.15 -1.75
C GLY A 110 8.32 -23.94 -2.29
N SER A 111 9.41 -23.90 -1.51
CA SER A 111 10.67 -24.55 -1.86
C SER A 111 10.54 -26.06 -2.04
N ARG A 112 9.67 -26.71 -1.27
CA ARG A 112 9.41 -28.17 -1.39
C ARG A 112 8.71 -28.54 -2.70
N GLN A 113 7.88 -27.66 -3.23
CA GLN A 113 7.16 -27.83 -4.49
C GLN A 113 7.93 -27.27 -5.69
N ALA A 114 9.05 -26.56 -5.45
CA ALA A 114 9.77 -25.79 -6.47
C ALA A 114 8.85 -24.87 -7.30
N CYS A 115 7.83 -24.31 -6.63
CA CYS A 115 6.78 -23.50 -7.25
C CYS A 115 6.72 -22.13 -6.56
N LEU A 116 6.78 -21.06 -7.35
CA LEU A 116 6.66 -19.68 -6.84
C LEU A 116 5.26 -19.44 -6.27
N PRO A 117 5.09 -18.58 -5.26
CA PRO A 117 3.77 -18.13 -4.82
C PRO A 117 2.96 -17.60 -6.01
N LYS A 118 1.71 -18.05 -6.09
CA LYS A 118 0.75 -17.58 -7.08
C LYS A 118 -0.29 -16.73 -6.36
N ILE A 119 -0.49 -15.53 -6.88
CA ILE A 119 -1.44 -14.56 -6.34
C ILE A 119 -2.36 -14.10 -7.46
N GLY A 120 -3.58 -13.71 -7.10
CA GLY A 120 -4.60 -13.21 -8.02
C GLY A 120 -5.27 -11.95 -7.45
N PHE A 121 -5.99 -11.21 -8.28
CA PHE A 121 -6.74 -10.05 -7.78
C PHE A 121 -7.85 -10.52 -6.83
N VAL A 122 -7.97 -9.82 -5.69
CA VAL A 122 -9.18 -9.93 -4.86
C VAL A 122 -10.36 -9.43 -5.68
N GLU A 123 -11.50 -10.12 -5.62
CA GLU A 123 -12.68 -9.75 -6.40
C GLU A 123 -13.13 -8.32 -6.06
N SER A 124 -13.45 -7.50 -7.06
CA SER A 124 -13.81 -6.09 -6.82
C SER A 124 -15.14 -5.90 -6.07
N THR A 125 -15.91 -6.98 -5.90
CA THR A 125 -17.13 -7.03 -5.09
C THR A 125 -16.84 -7.24 -3.60
N ASP A 126 -15.62 -7.60 -3.24
CA ASP A 126 -15.18 -7.69 -1.86
C ASP A 126 -14.96 -6.28 -1.28
N ASP A 127 -15.55 -6.02 -0.12
CA ASP A 127 -15.46 -4.75 0.60
C ASP A 127 -14.00 -4.36 0.94
N PHE A 128 -13.10 -5.34 1.00
CA PHE A 128 -11.67 -5.15 1.31
C PHE A 128 -10.75 -5.25 0.09
N ALA A 129 -11.29 -5.33 -1.13
CA ALA A 129 -10.48 -5.41 -2.35
C ALA A 129 -9.64 -4.15 -2.58
N PHE A 130 -10.15 -2.98 -2.18
CA PHE A 130 -9.48 -1.70 -2.37
C PHE A 130 -9.19 -1.02 -1.04
N SER A 131 -8.03 -0.40 -0.93
CA SER A 131 -7.71 0.41 0.24
C SER A 131 -6.79 1.59 -0.09
N PHE A 132 -6.60 2.45 0.91
CA PHE A 132 -5.58 3.48 0.88
C PHE A 132 -4.36 3.04 1.71
N LEU A 133 -3.16 3.31 1.21
CA LEU A 133 -1.90 3.02 1.89
C LEU A 133 -1.05 4.27 2.06
N ASP A 134 -0.37 4.35 3.19
CA ASP A 134 0.73 5.28 3.41
C ASP A 134 1.98 4.76 2.66
N PRO A 135 2.62 5.55 1.77
CA PRO A 135 3.88 5.18 1.14
C PRO A 135 4.96 4.69 2.11
N ALA A 136 4.96 5.15 3.36
CA ALA A 136 5.92 4.70 4.38
C ALA A 136 5.69 3.26 4.86
N SER A 137 4.50 2.69 4.61
CA SER A 137 4.20 1.29 4.92
C SER A 137 4.72 0.31 3.87
N LEU A 138 5.16 0.83 2.72
CA LEU A 138 5.66 0.00 1.63
C LEU A 138 7.04 -0.57 1.96
N VAL A 139 7.20 -1.85 1.66
CA VAL A 139 8.50 -2.51 1.73
C VAL A 139 9.29 -2.14 0.47
N ARG A 140 8.74 -2.49 -0.70
CA ARG A 140 9.37 -2.30 -2.02
C ARG A 140 8.33 -2.28 -3.15
N GLY A 141 8.74 -1.80 -4.32
CA GLY A 141 8.06 -2.14 -5.56
C GLY A 141 8.36 -3.58 -5.94
N CYS A 142 7.44 -4.24 -6.64
CA CYS A 142 7.66 -5.61 -7.11
C CYS A 142 7.29 -5.77 -8.59
N HIS A 143 7.79 -6.84 -9.18
CA HIS A 143 7.46 -7.22 -10.54
C HIS A 143 6.79 -8.59 -10.50
N LEU A 144 5.49 -8.62 -10.77
CA LEU A 144 4.72 -9.85 -10.84
C LEU A 144 4.85 -10.47 -12.23
N ILE A 145 5.15 -11.75 -12.27
CA ILE A 145 5.27 -12.52 -13.52
C ILE A 145 3.90 -13.11 -13.84
N PRO A 146 3.30 -12.81 -15.00
CA PRO A 146 2.03 -13.41 -15.39
C PRO A 146 2.14 -14.93 -15.48
N ALA A 147 1.13 -15.63 -14.97
CA ALA A 147 0.99 -17.07 -15.16
C ALA A 147 0.42 -17.37 -16.56
N PHE A 148 1.23 -17.21 -17.62
CA PHE A 148 0.80 -17.35 -19.01
C PHE A 148 0.09 -18.67 -19.34
N SER A 149 0.41 -19.76 -18.63
CA SER A 149 -0.25 -21.06 -18.80
C SER A 149 -1.70 -21.08 -18.29
N ALA A 150 -2.10 -20.10 -17.49
CA ALA A 150 -3.43 -20.01 -16.89
C ALA A 150 -4.40 -19.11 -17.67
N GLY A 151 -3.94 -18.39 -18.71
CA GLY A 151 -4.75 -17.50 -19.55
C GLY A 151 -4.51 -16.02 -19.27
#